data_AF-A0A4P8WKK9-F1
#
_entry.id   AF-A0A4P8WKK9-F1
#
_cell.length_a   1.000
_cell.length_b   1.000
_cell.length_c   1.000
_cell.angle_alpha   90.00
_cell.angle_beta   90.00
_cell.angle_gamma   90.00
#
_symmetry.space_group_name_H-M   'P 1'
#
loop_
_entity.id
_entity.type
_entity.pdbx_description
1 polymer ?
#
loop_
_entity_poly.entity_id
_entity_poly.type
_entity_poly.pdbx_seq_one_letter_code
_entity_poly.pdbx_strand_id
1 'polypeptide(L)' 'MSSATEQRTADQAAESDSGETGAIRTIGHDEFDPIGTAILIALYFLILVLLWLFMYFVEFLGNGPTVVGVILTVVGLA' A
#
# COMPACT_ATOMS: atom_id res chain seq x y z
N MET A 1 -52.52 -7.55 22.75
CA MET A 1 -51.48 -6.54 22.47
C MET A 1 -50.06 -6.98 22.88
N SER A 2 -49.84 -8.16 23.48
CA SER A 2 -48.49 -8.63 23.88
C SER A 2 -47.61 -9.16 22.74
N SER A 3 -48.18 -9.60 21.63
CA SER A 3 -47.44 -10.31 20.58
C SER A 3 -46.44 -9.44 19.79
N ALA A 4 -46.67 -8.13 19.71
CA ALA A 4 -45.79 -7.22 18.95
C ALA A 4 -44.49 -6.86 19.71
N THR A 5 -44.51 -6.93 21.04
CA THR A 5 -43.34 -6.61 21.89
C THR A 5 -42.38 -7.80 21.99
N GLU A 6 -42.91 -9.03 22.01
CA GLU A 6 -42.11 -10.26 22.02
C GLU A 6 -41.35 -10.44 20.70
N GLN A 7 -42.01 -10.13 19.58
CA GLN A 7 -41.39 -10.22 18.25
C GLN A 7 -40.25 -9.21 18.07
N ARG A 8 -40.41 -7.98 18.58
CA ARG A 8 -39.35 -6.95 18.56
C ARG A 8 -38.15 -7.32 19.43
N THR A 9 -38.37 -8.06 20.51
CA THR A 9 -37.30 -8.51 21.42
C THR A 9 -36.51 -9.68 20.81
N ALA A 10 -37.18 -10.60 20.10
CA ALA A 10 -36.52 -11.67 19.36
C ALA A 10 -35.70 -11.16 18.17
N ASP A 11 -36.23 -10.16 17.46
CA ASP A 11 -35.55 -9.50 16.34
C ASP A 11 -34.35 -8.66 16.83
N GLN A 12 -34.49 -7.98 17.97
CA GLN A 12 -33.41 -7.20 18.59
C GLN A 12 -32.32 -8.06 19.25
N ALA A 13 -32.66 -9.26 19.74
CA ALA A 13 -31.71 -10.24 20.22
C ALA A 13 -30.91 -10.89 19.07
N ALA A 14 -31.52 -11.01 17.88
CA ALA A 14 -30.83 -11.46 16.67
C ALA A 14 -29.94 -10.37 16.04
N GLU A 15 -30.30 -9.09 16.19
CA GLU A 15 -29.51 -7.94 15.69
C GLU A 15 -28.37 -7.53 16.66
N SER A 16 -28.44 -7.90 17.94
CA SER A 16 -27.43 -7.52 18.96
C SER A 16 -26.22 -8.45 19.06
N ASP A 17 -26.11 -9.48 18.21
CA ASP A 17 -24.87 -10.26 18.04
C ASP A 17 -24.04 -9.74 16.86
N SER A 18 -23.98 -8.42 16.70
CA SER A 18 -22.83 -7.76 16.07
C SER A 18 -21.67 -7.67 17.08
N GLY A 19 -21.42 -8.77 17.78
CA GLY A 19 -20.26 -8.99 18.61
C GLY A 19 -19.03 -9.22 17.74
N GLU A 20 -18.45 -8.17 17.15
CA GLU A 20 -17.02 -8.18 16.86
C GLU A 20 -16.30 -7.17 17.75
N THR A 21 -16.52 -7.32 19.05
CA THR A 21 -15.61 -6.81 20.09
C THR A 21 -14.30 -7.59 19.99
N GLY A 22 -13.36 -7.11 19.17
CA GLY A 22 -11.92 -7.40 19.31
C GLY A 22 -11.51 -8.87 19.44
N ALA A 23 -12.06 -9.76 18.63
CA ALA A 23 -11.48 -11.09 18.48
C ALA A 23 -10.15 -10.96 17.73
N ILE A 24 -9.01 -11.16 18.40
CA ILE A 24 -7.73 -11.38 17.74
C ILE A 24 -7.86 -12.72 16.98
N ARG A 25 -8.36 -12.63 15.74
CA ARG A 25 -8.47 -13.75 14.80
C ARG A 25 -7.11 -13.93 14.16
N THR A 26 -6.47 -15.07 14.43
CA THR A 26 -5.26 -15.49 13.72
C THR A 26 -5.64 -15.73 12.26
N ILE A 27 -5.17 -14.87 11.35
CA ILE A 27 -5.38 -15.04 9.91
C ILE A 27 -4.53 -16.23 9.42
N GLY A 28 -5.11 -17.16 8.67
CA GLY A 28 -4.36 -18.22 8.01
C GLY A 28 -3.48 -17.65 6.90
N HIS A 29 -2.31 -18.23 6.61
CA HIS A 29 -1.46 -17.76 5.51
C HIS A 29 -2.11 -17.99 4.13
N ASP A 30 -3.03 -18.94 4.08
CA ASP A 30 -3.88 -19.37 2.99
C ASP A 30 -5.06 -18.41 2.73
N GLU A 31 -5.40 -17.56 3.70
CA GLU A 31 -6.37 -16.48 3.55
C GLU A 31 -5.72 -15.17 3.08
N PHE A 32 -4.38 -15.09 3.10
CA PHE A 32 -3.65 -13.92 2.65
C PHE A 32 -3.54 -13.91 1.12
N ASP A 33 -4.22 -12.96 0.48
CA ASP A 33 -4.09 -12.70 -0.96
C ASP A 33 -3.11 -11.54 -1.21
N PRO A 34 -1.85 -11.82 -1.63
CA PRO A 34 -0.86 -10.78 -1.87
C PRO A 34 -1.04 -10.04 -3.20
N ILE A 35 -2.01 -10.41 -4.05
CA ILE A 35 -2.12 -9.85 -5.41
C ILE A 35 -2.33 -8.34 -5.35
N GLY A 36 -3.20 -7.86 -4.45
CA GLY A 36 -3.42 -6.43 -4.24
C GLY A 36 -2.13 -5.69 -3.88
N THR A 37 -1.40 -6.17 -2.85
CA THR A 37 -0.13 -5.58 -2.43
C THR A 37 0.93 -5.64 -3.53
N ALA A 38 1.01 -6.74 -4.29
CA ALA A 38 1.93 -6.89 -5.40
C ALA A 38 1.65 -5.85 -6.50
N ILE A 39 0.39 -5.57 -6.82
CA ILE A 39 -0.01 -4.52 -7.77
C ILE A 39 0.43 -3.15 -7.27
N LEU A 40 0.21 -2.83 -5.98
CA LEU A 40 0.64 -1.56 -5.39
C LEU A 40 2.16 -1.38 -5.50
N ILE A 41 2.93 -2.43 -5.17
CA ILE A 41 4.39 -2.41 -5.26
C ILE A 41 4.83 -2.24 -6.72
N ALA A 42 4.23 -2.98 -7.65
CA ALA A 42 4.58 -2.90 -9.06
C ALA A 42 4.27 -1.52 -9.65
N LEU A 43 3.12 -0.93 -9.30
CA LEU A 43 2.75 0.42 -9.72
C LEU A 43 3.72 1.46 -9.14
N TYR A 44 4.05 1.35 -7.86
CA TYR A 44 5.02 2.23 -7.21
C TYR A 44 6.39 2.15 -7.88
N PHE A 45 6.89 0.94 -8.12
CA PHE A 45 8.16 0.71 -8.81
C PHE A 45 8.15 1.28 -10.23
N LEU A 46 7.06 1.11 -10.97
CA LEU A 46 6.90 1.68 -12.30
C LEU A 46 7.02 3.21 -12.28
N ILE A 47 6.38 3.87 -11.32
CA ILE A 47 6.48 5.33 -11.14
C ILE A 47 7.92 5.73 -10.85
N LEU A 48 8.63 5.01 -9.98
CA LEU A 48 10.04 5.29 -9.69
C LEU A 48 10.93 5.16 -10.92
N VAL A 49 10.77 4.10 -11.72
CA VAL A 49 11.55 3.91 -12.95
C VAL A 49 11.24 4.99 -13.97
N LEU A 50 9.97 5.38 -14.13
CA LEU A 50 9.57 6.47 -15.02
C LEU A 50 10.17 7.80 -14.59
N LEU A 51 10.10 8.13 -13.30
CA LEU A 51 10.70 9.35 -12.75
C LEU A 51 12.22 9.33 -12.89
N TRP A 52 12.86 8.18 -12.64
CA TRP A 52 14.29 7.98 -12.80
C TRP A 52 14.73 8.19 -14.25
N LEU A 53 14.06 7.56 -15.21
CA LEU A 53 14.30 7.76 -16.63
C LEU A 53 14.06 9.22 -17.03
N PHE A 54 12.97 9.84 -16.56
CA PHE A 54 12.66 11.23 -16.84
C PHE A 54 13.78 12.17 -16.34
N MET A 55 14.25 11.99 -15.10
CA MET A 55 15.37 12.74 -14.55
C MET A 55 16.65 12.52 -15.36
N TYR A 56 16.91 11.30 -15.81
CA TYR A 56 18.01 10.99 -16.73
C TYR A 56 17.87 11.80 -18.03
N PHE A 57 16.72 11.79 -18.70
CA PHE A 57 16.54 12.60 -19.91
C PHE A 57 16.73 14.10 -19.66
N VAL A 58 16.21 14.64 -18.55
CA VAL A 58 16.39 16.05 -18.15
C VAL A 58 17.87 16.40 -17.97
N GLU A 59 18.66 15.49 -17.43
CA GLU A 59 20.09 15.67 -17.21
C GLU A 59 20.93 15.52 -18.49
N PHE A 60 20.63 14.53 -19.33
CA PHE A 60 21.50 14.14 -20.45
C PHE A 60 21.10 14.71 -21.83
N LEU A 61 19.91 15.30 -22.01
CA LEU A 61 19.47 15.86 -23.31
C LEU A 61 19.67 17.38 -23.47
N GLY A 62 20.25 18.11 -22.49
CA GLY A 62 20.26 19.58 -22.61
C GLY A 62 21.22 20.43 -21.77
N ASN A 63 22.02 19.90 -20.83
CA ASN A 63 22.94 20.73 -20.02
C ASN A 63 24.33 20.09 -19.87
N GLY A 64 25.37 20.93 -19.87
CA GLY A 64 26.77 20.56 -19.67
C GLY A 64 27.10 19.89 -18.31
N PRO A 65 28.39 19.64 -18.04
CA PRO A 65 28.92 18.56 -17.20
C PRO A 65 28.21 18.37 -15.84
N THR A 66 27.86 17.12 -15.54
CA THR A 66 26.90 16.71 -14.51
C THR A 66 27.51 16.43 -13.12
N VAL A 67 26.67 16.47 -12.08
CA VAL A 67 27.02 16.37 -10.64
C VAL A 67 27.74 15.05 -10.28
N VAL A 68 27.57 13.99 -11.07
CA VAL A 68 28.25 12.70 -10.88
C VAL A 68 29.65 12.66 -11.50
N GLY A 69 29.91 13.44 -12.56
CA GLY A 69 31.23 13.50 -13.21
C GLY A 69 32.29 14.23 -12.38
N VAL A 70 31.89 15.24 -11.60
CA VAL A 70 32.80 16.03 -10.77
C VAL A 70 33.14 15.34 -9.44
N ILE A 71 32.20 14.62 -8.82
CA ILE A 71 32.44 14.00 -7.50
C ILE A 71 33.18 12.65 -7.61
N LEU A 72 32.94 11.85 -8.67
CA LEU A 72 33.67 10.60 -8.86
C LEU A 72 35.15 10.80 -9.29
N THR A 73 35.48 11.93 -9.92
CA THR A 73 36.87 12.22 -10.34
C THR A 73 37.77 12.68 -9.19
N VAL A 74 37.21 13.27 -8.12
CA VAL A 74 38.00 13.76 -6.96
C VAL A 74 38.37 12.65 -5.98
N VAL A 75 37.59 11.57 -5.90
CA VAL A 75 37.82 10.47 -4.93
C VAL A 75 38.83 9.42 -5.43
N GLY A 76 39.17 9.41 -6.73
CA GLY A 76 40.09 8.44 -7.34
C GLY A 76 41.55 8.89 -7.53
N LEU A 77 41.94 10.04 -6.99
CA LEU A 77 43.25 10.68 -7.25
C LEU A 77 44.00 11.14 -5.99
N ALA A 78 43.61 10.67 -4.80
CA ALA A 78 44.29 10.95 -3.54
C ALA A 78 44.75 9.67 -2.84
#